data_AF-W1EY49-F1
#
_entry.id   AF-W1EY49-F1
#
_cell.length_a   1.000
_cell.length_b   1.000
_cell.length_c   1.000
_cell.angle_alpha   90.00
_cell.angle_beta   90.00
_cell.angle_gamma   90.00
#
_symmetry.space_group_name_H-M   'P 1'
#
loop_
_entity.id
_entity.type
_entity.pdbx_description
1 polymer ?
#
loop_
_entity_poly.entity_id
_entity_poly.type
_entity_poly.pdbx_seq_one_letter_code
_entity_poly.pdbx_strand_id
1 'polypeptide(L)'
;MGHKWFFSVPQSDAHLVLAQTTGGLSCFFVPRFLPDGQRNAIRLERLKDKLGNRSNASCEVEFQDAIGWLLGQEGEGIRLILKMGGMTRF
;
A
#
# COMPACT_ATOMS: atom_id res chain seq x y z
N MET A 1 6.42 -5.15 -9.89
CA MET A 1 5.95 -6.41 -9.27
C MET A 1 6.32 -6.48 -7.80
N GLY A 2 5.42 -6.98 -6.96
CA GLY A 2 5.67 -7.18 -5.52
C GLY A 2 4.42 -7.64 -4.78
N HIS A 3 4.51 -7.78 -3.46
CA HIS A 3 3.37 -8.17 -2.62
C HIS A 3 3.37 -7.41 -1.29
N LYS A 4 2.21 -7.39 -0.63
CA LYS A 4 2.10 -7.04 0.80
C LYS A 4 1.36 -8.15 1.53
N TRP A 5 2.01 -8.65 2.58
CA TRP A 5 1.49 -9.78 3.35
C TRP A 5 0.32 -9.41 4.26
N PHE A 6 0.31 -8.19 4.79
CA PHE A 6 -0.83 -7.63 5.53
C PHE A 6 -1.21 -6.29 4.92
N PHE A 7 -2.43 -6.24 4.39
CA PHE A 7 -2.99 -5.09 3.69
C PHE A 7 -4.41 -4.86 4.20
N SER A 8 -4.52 -4.09 5.28
CA SER A 8 -5.80 -3.76 5.89
C SER A 8 -6.57 -2.74 5.07
N VAL A 9 -7.90 -2.80 5.17
CA VAL A 9 -8.83 -1.92 4.43
C VAL A 9 -8.56 -2.00 2.92
N PRO A 10 -8.61 -3.20 2.29
CA PRO A 10 -8.38 -3.35 0.84
C PRO A 10 -9.37 -2.54 -0.01
N GLN A 11 -10.48 -2.08 0.58
CA GLN A 11 -11.46 -1.22 -0.05
C GLN A 11 -11.11 0.27 -0.07
N SER A 12 -10.05 0.72 0.61
CA SER A 12 -9.63 2.13 0.58
C SER A 12 -9.43 2.62 -0.85
N ASP A 13 -9.68 3.91 -1.07
CA ASP A 13 -9.51 4.54 -2.38
C ASP A 13 -8.04 4.61 -2.82
N ALA A 14 -7.12 4.60 -1.86
CA ALA A 14 -5.69 4.50 -2.10
C ALA A 14 -4.93 3.98 -0.86
N HIS A 15 -3.69 3.53 -1.09
CA HIS A 15 -2.75 3.14 -0.05
C HIS A 15 -1.40 3.80 -0.25
N LEU A 16 -0.71 4.07 0.87
CA LEU A 16 0.69 4.45 0.84
C LEU A 16 1.55 3.18 0.93
N VAL A 17 2.32 2.92 -0.13
CA VAL A 17 3.04 1.67 -0.32
C VAL A 17 4.54 1.94 -0.42
N LEU A 18 5.32 1.25 0.42
CA LEU A 18 6.78 1.24 0.29
C LEU A 18 7.22 0.22 -0.76
N ALA A 19 8.07 0.67 -1.70
CA ALA A 19 8.69 -0.15 -2.74
C ALA A 19 10.13 0.32 -3.02
N GLN A 20 10.97 -0.58 -3.52
CA GLN A 20 12.35 -0.26 -3.89
C GLN A 20 12.41 0.48 -5.22
N THR A 21 13.26 1.50 -5.31
CA THR A 21 13.67 2.17 -6.55
C THR A 21 15.19 2.12 -6.70
N THR A 22 15.73 2.65 -7.79
CA THR A 22 17.18 2.83 -7.97
C THR A 22 17.79 3.72 -6.88
N GLY A 23 17.05 4.74 -6.41
CA GLY A 23 17.46 5.60 -5.30
C GLY A 23 17.23 5.01 -3.90
N GLY A 24 16.66 3.80 -3.79
CA GLY A 24 16.42 3.11 -2.51
C GLY A 24 14.93 2.99 -2.16
N LEU A 25 14.63 2.74 -0.88
CA LEU A 25 13.26 2.47 -0.44
C LEU A 25 12.42 3.75 -0.46
N SER A 26 11.38 3.77 -1.28
CA SER A 26 10.58 4.95 -1.58
C SER A 26 9.11 4.74 -1.23
N CYS A 27 8.36 5.83 -1.01
CA CYS A 27 6.94 5.80 -0.67
C CYS A 27 6.10 6.20 -1.89
N PHE A 28 5.05 5.44 -2.18
CA PHE A 28 4.17 5.67 -3.32
C PHE A 28 2.72 5.84 -2.86
N PHE A 29 2.03 6.79 -3.47
CA PHE A 29 0.56 6.84 -3.50
C PHE A 29 0.07 5.84 -4.57
N VAL A 30 -0.62 4.80 -4.15
CA VAL A 30 -1.14 3.75 -5.03
C VAL A 30 -2.67 3.75 -4.94
N PRO A 31 -3.36 4.26 -5.98
CA PRO A 31 -4.81 4.36 -5.93
C PRO A 31 -5.45 3.01 -6.26
N ARG A 32 -6.70 2.82 -5.86
CA ARG A 32 -7.51 1.67 -6.25
C ARG A 32 -7.99 1.78 -7.70
N PHE A 33 -8.26 2.99 -8.17
CA PHE A 33 -8.64 3.32 -9.53
C PHE A 33 -7.68 4.35 -10.12
N LEU A 34 -7.34 4.17 -11.39
CA LEU A 34 -6.49 5.08 -12.15
C LEU A 34 -7.27 6.34 -12.54
N PRO A 35 -6.60 7.42 -12.99
CA PRO A 35 -7.26 8.68 -13.34
C PRO A 35 -8.26 8.55 -14.51
N ASP A 36 -8.09 7.52 -15.34
CA ASP A 36 -8.99 7.16 -16.43
C ASP A 36 -10.19 6.30 -15.99
N GLY A 37 -10.30 6.02 -14.68
CA GLY A 37 -11.36 5.20 -14.09
C GLY A 37 -11.11 3.69 -14.15
N GLN A 38 -10.02 3.23 -14.78
CA GLN A 38 -9.68 1.80 -14.79
C GLN A 38 -9.28 1.34 -13.39
N ARG A 39 -9.55 0.06 -13.07
CA ARG A 39 -9.09 -0.53 -11.81
C ARG A 39 -7.58 -0.72 -11.87
N ASN A 40 -6.87 -0.24 -10.85
CA ASN A 40 -5.43 -0.44 -10.76
C ASN A 40 -5.10 -1.92 -10.50
N ALA A 41 -3.91 -2.36 -10.90
CA ALA A 41 -3.53 -3.76 -10.93
C ALA A 41 -3.08 -4.31 -9.56
N ILE A 42 -3.95 -4.16 -8.56
CA ILE A 42 -3.80 -4.69 -7.20
C ILE A 42 -4.71 -5.92 -7.07
N ARG A 43 -4.12 -7.10 -7.01
CA ARG A 43 -4.84 -8.36 -6.89
C ARG A 43 -4.94 -8.75 -5.42
N LEU A 44 -6.17 -9.05 -4.97
CA LEU A 44 -6.42 -9.55 -3.62
C LEU A 44 -6.39 -11.07 -3.67
N GLU A 45 -5.39 -11.70 -3.04
CA GLU A 45 -5.28 -13.17 -3.04
C GLU A 45 -6.17 -13.79 -1.97
N ARG A 46 -6.11 -13.27 -0.75
CA ARG A 46 -6.76 -13.90 0.41
C ARG A 46 -7.10 -12.91 1.50
N LEU A 47 -8.27 -13.10 2.14
CA LEU A 47 -8.61 -12.47 3.41
C LEU A 47 -8.00 -13.26 4.57
N LYS A 48 -7.43 -12.53 5.53
CA LYS A 48 -6.88 -13.12 6.76
C LYS A 48 -8.00 -13.67 7.63
N ASP A 49 -7.85 -14.90 8.11
CA ASP A 49 -8.64 -15.44 9.22
C ASP A 49 -7.99 -15.03 10.55
N LYS A 50 -8.45 -13.91 11.11
CA LYS A 50 -7.84 -13.28 12.29
C LYS A 50 -8.48 -13.76 13.58
N LEU A 51 -7.69 -13.93 14.63
CA LEU A 51 -8.18 -14.19 15.99
C LEU A 51 -9.17 -13.10 16.47
N GLY A 52 -8.80 -11.83 16.27
CA GLY A 52 -9.61 -10.65 16.61
C GLY A 52 -9.61 -9.62 15.47
N ASN A 53 -10.20 -8.43 15.70
CA ASN A 53 -10.33 -7.39 14.66
C ASN A 53 -11.01 -7.91 13.37
N ARG A 54 -11.89 -8.92 13.49
CA ARG A 54 -12.50 -9.65 12.36
C ARG A 54 -13.43 -8.80 11.51
N SER A 55 -13.99 -7.73 12.08
CA SER A 55 -14.82 -6.76 11.36
C SER A 55 -14.03 -5.94 10.33
N ASN A 56 -12.72 -5.81 10.49
CA ASN A 56 -11.85 -5.10 9.56
C ASN A 56 -11.24 -6.09 8.56
N ALA A 57 -11.41 -5.84 7.26
CA ALA A 57 -10.81 -6.68 6.24
C ALA A 57 -9.29 -6.47 6.19
N SER A 58 -8.53 -7.56 6.24
CA SER A 58 -7.08 -7.55 6.00
C SER A 58 -6.75 -8.60 4.96
N CYS A 59 -6.03 -8.22 3.90
CA CYS A 59 -5.70 -9.10 2.79
C CYS A 59 -4.20 -9.40 2.67
N GLU A 60 -3.89 -10.49 1.98
CA GLU A 60 -2.67 -10.67 1.20
C GLU A 60 -2.92 -10.14 -0.21
N VAL A 61 -2.00 -9.33 -0.73
CA VAL A 61 -2.15 -8.69 -2.05
C VAL A 61 -0.89 -8.76 -2.87
N GLU A 62 -1.07 -8.85 -4.18
CA GLU A 62 -0.01 -8.78 -5.20
C GLU A 62 -0.21 -7.55 -6.09
N PHE A 63 0.90 -6.93 -6.51
CA PHE A 63 0.94 -5.79 -7.42
C PHE A 63 1.46 -6.27 -8.77
N GLN A 64 0.57 -6.37 -9.74
CA GLN A 64 0.83 -6.87 -11.09
C GLN A 64 0.95 -5.68 -12.04
N ASP A 65 2.07 -4.96 -11.94
CA ASP A 65 2.32 -3.70 -12.65
C ASP A 65 1.31 -2.60 -12.28
N ALA A 66 0.92 -2.57 -11.01
CA ALA A 66 0.14 -1.48 -10.44
C ALA A 66 0.87 -0.13 -10.59
N ILE A 67 0.12 0.91 -10.94
CA ILE A 67 0.63 2.27 -11.06
C ILE A 67 0.62 2.92 -9.68
N GLY A 68 1.72 3.58 -9.33
CA GLY A 68 1.82 4.41 -8.14
C GLY A 68 2.62 5.68 -8.43
N TRP A 69 2.33 6.75 -7.72
CA TRP A 69 3.05 8.01 -7.83
C TRP A 69 3.99 8.18 -6.64
N LEU A 70 5.24 8.51 -6.92
CA LEU A 70 6.24 8.79 -5.90
C LEU A 70 5.78 9.94 -5.02
N LEU A 71 5.83 9.73 -3.70
CA LEU A 71 5.69 10.79 -2.71
C LEU A 71 7.07 11.16 -2.19
N GLY A 72 7.40 12.45 -2.23
CA GLY A 72 8.72 12.95 -1.84
C GLY A 72 9.80 12.57 -2.86
N GLN A 73 10.99 12.24 -2.36
CA GLN A 73 12.15 11.88 -3.18
C GLN A 73 12.43 10.37 -3.09
N GLU A 74 13.07 9.83 -4.13
CA GLU A 74 13.54 8.44 -4.10
C GLU A 74 14.49 8.21 -2.91
N GLY A 75 14.38 7.04 -2.28
CA GLY A 75 15.18 6.66 -1.11
C GLY A 75 14.70 7.22 0.23
N GLU A 76 13.75 8.16 0.23
CA GLU A 76 13.25 8.80 1.45
C GLU A 76 11.96 8.18 2.02
N GLY A 77 11.56 7.01 1.53
CA GLY A 77 10.28 6.38 1.88
C GLY A 77 10.09 6.16 3.38
N ILE A 78 11.14 5.71 4.08
CA ILE A 78 11.12 5.52 5.54
C ILE A 78 10.89 6.86 6.26
N ARG A 79 11.63 7.89 5.86
CA ARG A 79 11.56 9.23 6.46
C ARG A 79 10.15 9.81 6.38
N LEU A 80 9.47 9.59 5.25
CA LEU A 80 8.09 10.04 5.05
C LEU A 80 7.12 9.34 6.00
N ILE A 81 7.18 8.01 6.09
CA ILE A 81 6.21 7.26 6.90
C ILE A 81 6.45 7.37 8.40
N LEU A 82 7.64 7.80 8.86
CA LEU A 82 7.91 7.99 10.30
C LEU A 82 6.97 9.01 10.95
N LYS A 83 6.64 10.10 10.25
CA LYS A 83 5.69 11.10 10.76
C LYS A 83 4.29 10.51 10.93
N MET A 84 3.83 9.76 9.93
CA MET A 84 2.55 9.06 10.00
C MET A 84 2.53 7.99 11.09
N GLY A 85 3.62 7.22 11.21
CA GLY A 85 3.77 6.17 12.21
C GLY A 85 3.67 6.70 13.64
N GLY A 86 4.08 7.96 13.90
CA GLY A 86 3.86 8.62 15.17
C GLY A 86 2.38 8.80 15.50
N MET A 87 1.57 9.22 14.53
CA MET A 87 0.13 9.46 14.72
C MET A 87 -0.67 8.17 14.89
N THR A 88 -0.28 7.07 14.25
CA THR A 88 -1.00 5.78 14.36
C THR A 88 -0.65 4.98 15.60
N ARG A 89 0.35 5.42 16.37
CA ARG A 89 0.78 4.79 17.63
C ARG A 89 0.05 5.35 18.85
N PHE A 90 -0.40 6.59 18.76
CA PHE A 90 -1.22 7.24 19.78
C PHE A 90 -2.67 6.75 19.65
#